data_AF-A0AAW3FHH3-F1
#
_entry.id   AF-A0AAW3FHH3-F1
#
_cell.length_a   1.000
_cell.length_b   1.000
_cell.length_c   1.000
_cell.angle_alpha   90.00
_cell.angle_beta   90.00
_cell.angle_gamma   90.00
#
_symmetry.space_group_name_H-M   'P 1'
#
loop_
_entity.id
_entity.type
_entity.pdbx_description
1 polymer ?
#
loop_
_entity_poly.entity_id
_entity_poly.type
_entity_poly.pdbx_seq_one_letter_code
_entity_poly.pdbx_strand_id
1 'polypeptide(L)'
;MKKKLYGVCIATLLFAGVTPMKAQFNIGKAAGGAVKAAKAITLSDADMANYVREYIAWMDKNNKVCDARSPYTKRLNKLTQGLTNVEGIPLNFKVYYVTDVNAFACPDGSVRVFSSLMDMMTDEELLGVIGHEIGHVAHKDSKKRFRTALLTSALKDGLAASNGKAAALTDSQLGELGESLLNATYSQKQESQADAYGYDFLKENGKNPWAIALSFEKLKKLEEDQGIKKDSKWQRMFSSHPDLDKRIKTMSKRATKDGFERPENKMPEKIQPEEPVTTKQATSKQSTARKSTGKKPAGKRPAAKGRRR
;
A
#
# COMPACT_ATOMS: atom_id res chain seq x y z
N MET A 1 85.74 -15.85 6.83
CA MET A 1 86.69 -14.74 7.03
C MET A 1 86.28 -13.56 6.15
N LYS A 2 86.31 -12.35 6.75
CA LYS A 2 86.60 -11.04 6.13
C LYS A 2 85.57 -10.44 5.14
N LYS A 3 84.93 -9.37 5.63
CA LYS A 3 84.43 -8.21 4.87
C LYS A 3 85.53 -7.67 3.94
N LYS A 4 85.15 -7.12 2.78
CA LYS A 4 85.52 -5.75 2.37
C LYS A 4 84.73 -5.27 1.14
N LEU A 5 84.58 -3.95 1.14
CA LEU A 5 83.72 -3.03 0.40
C LEU A 5 84.43 -2.52 -0.89
N TYR A 6 83.72 -1.65 -1.62
CA TYR A 6 84.08 -0.67 -2.67
C TYR A 6 83.62 -1.08 -4.07
N GLY A 7 82.61 -0.45 -4.66
CA GLY A 7 82.61 0.90 -5.27
C GLY A 7 82.20 0.69 -6.75
N VAL A 8 81.55 1.54 -7.54
CA VAL A 8 81.18 2.95 -7.58
C VAL A 8 80.04 3.07 -8.61
N CYS A 9 79.16 4.05 -8.40
CA CYS A 9 78.26 4.78 -9.30
C CYS A 9 78.14 4.38 -10.80
N ILE A 10 76.89 4.35 -11.30
CA ILE A 10 76.41 5.24 -12.38
C ILE A 10 74.91 5.50 -12.13
N ALA A 11 74.56 6.77 -12.17
CA ALA A 11 73.23 7.33 -12.01
C ALA A 11 72.46 7.36 -13.34
N THR A 12 71.16 7.69 -13.24
CA THR A 12 70.19 8.10 -14.29
C THR A 12 69.62 6.96 -15.16
N LEU A 13 68.32 6.84 -15.44
CA LEU A 13 67.22 7.81 -15.57
C LEU A 13 65.86 7.18 -15.16
N LEU A 14 64.97 8.09 -14.75
CA LEU A 14 63.54 7.96 -14.49
C LEU A 14 62.76 7.16 -15.54
N PHE A 15 61.80 6.32 -15.13
CA PHE A 15 60.41 6.42 -15.58
C PHE A 15 59.46 5.71 -14.60
N ALA A 16 58.33 6.37 -14.37
CA ALA A 16 57.34 6.11 -13.36
C ALA A 16 56.65 4.75 -13.49
N GLY A 17 56.37 4.13 -12.35
CA GLY A 17 55.58 2.90 -12.24
C GLY A 17 55.18 2.61 -10.81
N VAL A 18 54.62 3.61 -10.10
CA VAL A 18 53.88 3.34 -8.86
C VAL A 18 52.65 2.52 -9.23
N THR A 19 52.64 1.26 -8.84
CA THR A 19 51.41 0.47 -8.77
C THR A 19 50.54 1.09 -7.68
N PRO A 20 49.33 1.58 -7.97
CA PRO A 20 48.39 1.85 -6.88
C PRO A 20 47.88 0.48 -6.43
N MET A 21 48.34 0.09 -5.25
CA MET A 21 47.67 -0.87 -4.38
C MET A 21 46.17 -0.57 -4.42
N LYS A 22 45.36 -1.47 -4.98
CA LYS A 22 43.90 -1.34 -4.95
C LYS A 22 43.45 -1.48 -3.49
N ALA A 23 43.37 -0.35 -2.80
CA ALA A 23 42.59 -0.24 -1.59
C ALA A 23 41.12 -0.50 -1.97
N GLN A 24 40.67 -1.72 -1.74
CA GLN A 24 39.27 -2.10 -1.82
C GLN A 24 38.54 -1.47 -0.63
N PHE A 25 38.30 -0.16 -0.70
CA PHE A 25 37.47 0.55 0.25
C PHE A 25 36.02 0.10 0.06
N ASN A 26 35.46 -0.53 1.09
CA ASN A 26 34.08 -1.00 1.17
C ASN A 26 33.13 0.20 1.35
N ILE A 27 33.00 1.05 0.32
CA ILE A 27 32.17 2.28 0.32
C ILE A 27 30.67 1.97 0.18
N GLY A 28 30.27 0.72 -0.05
CA GLY A 28 28.87 0.33 -0.25
C GLY A 28 27.97 0.43 0.99
N LYS A 29 28.51 0.35 2.21
CA LYS A 29 27.68 0.34 3.45
C LYS A 29 27.71 1.67 4.22
N ALA A 30 28.84 2.38 4.25
CA ALA A 30 28.96 3.64 4.99
C ALA A 30 28.36 4.84 4.25
N ALA A 31 28.57 4.94 2.93
CA ALA A 31 27.98 6.01 2.11
C ALA A 31 26.46 5.87 1.99
N GLY A 32 25.96 4.62 1.93
CA GLY A 32 24.52 4.34 1.93
C GLY A 32 23.84 4.82 3.22
N GLY A 33 24.49 4.71 4.37
CA GLY A 33 23.95 5.20 5.66
C GLY A 33 23.86 6.72 5.72
N ALA A 34 24.92 7.43 5.31
CA ALA A 34 24.96 8.90 5.32
C ALA A 34 23.98 9.53 4.31
N VAL A 35 23.85 8.98 3.10
CA VAL A 35 22.89 9.44 2.08
C VAL A 35 21.44 9.15 2.50
N LYS A 36 21.18 7.99 3.15
CA LYS A 36 19.86 7.67 3.73
C LYS A 36 19.48 8.63 4.85
N ALA A 37 20.43 8.95 5.75
CA ALA A 37 20.21 9.89 6.83
C ALA A 37 19.93 11.30 6.30
N ALA A 38 20.72 11.79 5.32
CA ALA A 38 20.50 13.08 4.69
C ALA A 38 19.12 13.18 3.99
N LYS A 39 18.69 12.14 3.24
CA LYS A 39 17.38 12.13 2.56
C LYS A 39 16.18 11.98 3.51
N ALA A 40 16.34 11.26 4.63
CA ALA A 40 15.30 11.18 5.65
C ALA A 40 15.12 12.52 6.40
N ILE A 41 16.18 13.32 6.49
CA ILE A 41 16.19 14.66 7.08
C ILE A 41 15.56 15.70 6.11
N THR A 42 15.49 15.43 4.80
CA THR A 42 15.00 16.41 3.80
C THR A 42 13.49 16.41 3.54
N LEU A 43 12.72 15.42 4.00
CA LEU A 43 11.25 15.43 3.82
C LEU A 43 10.59 16.30 4.90
N SER A 44 10.20 17.51 4.52
CA SER A 44 9.42 18.40 5.38
C SER A 44 7.98 17.90 5.53
N ASP A 45 7.26 18.41 6.54
CA ASP A 45 5.84 18.12 6.71
C ASP A 45 5.00 18.66 5.54
N ALA A 46 5.43 19.76 4.91
CA ALA A 46 4.79 20.29 3.71
C ALA A 46 4.97 19.37 2.50
N ASP A 47 6.17 18.80 2.31
CA ASP A 47 6.42 17.84 1.24
C ASP A 47 5.59 16.57 1.45
N MET A 48 5.54 16.07 2.69
CA MET A 48 4.69 14.94 3.05
C MET A 48 3.21 15.20 2.74
N ALA A 49 2.69 16.38 3.07
CA ALA A 49 1.31 16.75 2.76
C ALA A 49 1.06 16.81 1.24
N ASN A 50 2.04 17.30 0.46
CA ASN A 50 1.95 17.31 -0.99
C ASN A 50 1.93 15.90 -1.58
N TYR A 51 2.83 15.03 -1.14
CA TYR A 51 2.89 13.64 -1.61
C TYR A 51 1.64 12.83 -1.23
N VAL A 52 1.09 13.04 -0.03
CA VAL A 52 -0.18 12.41 0.36
C VAL A 52 -1.31 12.88 -0.57
N ARG A 53 -1.36 14.17 -0.91
CA ARG A 53 -2.36 14.72 -1.83
C ARG A 53 -2.23 14.14 -3.24
N GLU A 54 -1.01 14.06 -3.77
CA GLU A 54 -0.73 13.42 -5.06
C GLU A 54 -1.16 11.95 -5.06
N TYR A 55 -0.82 11.21 -4.00
CA TYR A 55 -1.20 9.82 -3.82
C TYR A 55 -2.72 9.63 -3.77
N ILE A 56 -3.44 10.41 -2.96
CA ILE A 56 -4.90 10.31 -2.88
C ILE A 56 -5.57 10.68 -4.21
N ALA A 57 -5.09 11.73 -4.89
CA ALA A 57 -5.62 12.12 -6.20
C ALA A 57 -5.40 11.00 -7.24
N TRP A 58 -4.24 10.35 -7.21
CA TRP A 58 -3.94 9.22 -8.08
C TRP A 58 -4.80 8.00 -7.73
N MET A 59 -4.98 7.67 -6.45
CA MET A 59 -5.86 6.58 -6.02
C MET A 59 -7.32 6.83 -6.42
N ASP A 60 -7.83 8.05 -6.24
CA ASP A 60 -9.19 8.45 -6.64
C ASP A 60 -9.37 8.41 -8.17
N LYS A 61 -8.31 8.66 -8.95
CA LYS A 61 -8.34 8.58 -10.42
C LYS A 61 -8.30 7.14 -10.94
N ASN A 62 -7.53 6.28 -10.28
CA ASN A 62 -7.26 4.91 -10.73
C ASN A 62 -8.23 3.87 -10.13
N ASN A 63 -9.05 4.24 -9.14
CA ASN A 63 -10.12 3.42 -8.60
C ASN A 63 -11.47 4.10 -8.85
N LYS A 64 -12.49 3.36 -9.32
CA LYS A 64 -13.84 3.93 -9.53
C LYS A 64 -14.41 4.42 -8.21
N VAL A 65 -14.42 5.74 -8.00
CA VAL A 65 -15.10 6.37 -6.85
C VAL A 65 -16.60 6.27 -7.07
N CYS A 66 -17.32 5.72 -6.09
CA CYS A 66 -18.79 5.71 -6.11
C CYS A 66 -19.33 7.14 -6.06
N ASP A 67 -20.30 7.46 -6.91
CA ASP A 67 -20.97 8.76 -6.87
C ASP A 67 -21.90 8.90 -5.64
N ALA A 68 -22.48 10.10 -5.46
CA ALA A 68 -23.35 10.40 -4.32
C ALA A 68 -24.68 9.61 -4.31
N ARG A 69 -25.12 9.08 -5.46
CA ARG A 69 -26.37 8.32 -5.59
C ARG A 69 -26.18 6.84 -5.28
N SER A 70 -24.95 6.35 -5.40
CA SER A 70 -24.57 4.98 -5.08
C SER A 70 -25.07 4.55 -3.69
N PRO A 71 -25.66 3.35 -3.56
CA PRO A 71 -26.05 2.80 -2.27
C PRO A 71 -24.86 2.69 -1.30
N TYR A 72 -23.65 2.42 -1.80
CA TYR A 72 -22.45 2.38 -0.97
C TYR A 72 -22.11 3.74 -0.37
N THR A 73 -22.14 4.81 -1.18
CA THR A 73 -21.86 6.17 -0.70
C THR A 73 -22.89 6.62 0.31
N LYS A 74 -24.18 6.36 0.06
CA LYS A 74 -25.25 6.67 1.02
C LYS A 74 -25.05 5.95 2.35
N ARG A 75 -24.71 4.67 2.30
CA ARG A 75 -24.40 3.86 3.49
C ARG A 75 -23.20 4.43 4.24
N LEU A 76 -22.09 4.71 3.56
CA LEU A 76 -20.89 5.27 4.19
C LEU A 76 -21.18 6.64 4.83
N ASN A 77 -21.93 7.51 4.17
CA ASN A 77 -22.32 8.82 4.69
C ASN A 77 -23.18 8.70 5.96
N LYS A 78 -24.11 7.74 6.00
CA LYS A 78 -24.92 7.46 7.20
C LYS A 78 -24.03 7.00 8.37
N LEU A 79 -23.12 6.07 8.12
CA LEU A 79 -22.20 5.54 9.14
C LEU A 79 -21.31 6.65 9.73
N THR A 80 -20.72 7.44 8.85
CA THR A 80 -19.72 8.47 9.18
C THR A 80 -20.33 9.82 9.54
N GLN A 81 -21.66 9.93 9.57
CA GLN A 81 -22.35 11.14 10.02
C GLN A 81 -21.88 11.54 11.42
N GLY A 82 -21.41 12.79 11.55
CA GLY A 82 -20.85 13.34 12.78
C GLY A 82 -19.33 13.22 12.90
N LEU A 83 -18.70 12.30 12.16
CA LEU A 83 -17.25 12.09 12.19
C LEU A 83 -16.56 13.10 11.26
N THR A 84 -16.36 14.33 11.73
CA THR A 84 -15.93 15.44 10.85
C THR A 84 -14.44 15.74 10.89
N ASN A 85 -13.78 15.49 12.02
CA ASN A 85 -12.34 15.73 12.17
C ASN A 85 -11.74 14.75 13.20
N VAL A 86 -10.43 14.58 13.14
CA VAL A 86 -9.64 13.88 14.16
C VAL A 86 -8.38 14.70 14.42
N GLU A 87 -8.11 15.09 15.67
CA GLU A 87 -6.91 15.87 16.04
C GLU A 87 -6.69 17.13 15.16
N GLY A 88 -7.78 17.82 14.79
CA GLY A 88 -7.74 19.00 13.92
C GLY A 88 -7.52 18.71 12.44
N ILE A 89 -7.51 17.43 12.04
CA ILE A 89 -7.42 16.96 10.65
C ILE A 89 -8.85 16.69 10.14
N PRO A 90 -9.33 17.43 9.13
CA PRO A 90 -10.66 17.18 8.54
C PRO A 90 -10.74 15.77 7.93
N LEU A 91 -11.81 15.04 8.25
CA LEU A 91 -12.05 13.71 7.71
C LEU A 91 -12.83 13.80 6.40
N ASN A 92 -12.41 13.01 5.41
CA ASN A 92 -13.09 12.91 4.11
C ASN A 92 -13.20 11.46 3.67
N PHE A 93 -14.44 11.01 3.48
CA PHE A 93 -14.78 9.61 3.22
C PHE A 93 -15.18 9.42 1.75
N LYS A 94 -14.65 8.38 1.11
CA LYS A 94 -15.12 7.92 -0.21
C LYS A 94 -15.15 6.40 -0.28
N VAL A 95 -16.00 5.88 -1.15
CA VAL A 95 -16.04 4.45 -1.48
C VAL A 95 -15.34 4.22 -2.82
N TYR A 96 -14.44 3.25 -2.85
CA TYR A 96 -13.90 2.69 -4.09
C TYR A 96 -14.70 1.45 -4.49
N TYR A 97 -15.22 1.43 -5.72
CA TYR A 97 -15.94 0.30 -6.28
C TYR A 97 -14.97 -0.73 -6.85
N VAL A 98 -14.48 -1.62 -5.98
CA VAL A 98 -13.39 -2.55 -6.29
C VAL A 98 -13.61 -3.91 -5.63
N THR A 99 -13.00 -4.95 -6.20
CA THR A 99 -13.16 -6.34 -5.75
C THR A 99 -12.19 -6.76 -4.65
N ASP A 100 -11.14 -5.95 -4.42
CA ASP A 100 -10.23 -6.10 -3.30
C ASP A 100 -10.93 -5.71 -2.01
N VAL A 101 -10.53 -6.36 -0.92
CA VAL A 101 -11.13 -6.18 0.40
C VAL A 101 -10.20 -5.34 1.23
N ASN A 102 -10.55 -4.07 1.45
CA ASN A 102 -9.73 -3.17 2.23
C ASN A 102 -10.48 -1.92 2.70
N ALA A 103 -9.89 -1.24 3.69
CA ALA A 103 -10.11 0.17 3.98
C ALA A 103 -8.77 0.79 4.40
N PHE A 104 -8.59 2.09 4.20
CA PHE A 104 -7.40 2.77 4.69
C PHE A 104 -7.68 4.23 5.04
N ALA A 105 -6.87 4.78 5.94
CA ALA A 105 -6.80 6.21 6.19
C ALA A 105 -5.39 6.79 5.96
N CYS A 106 -5.36 7.98 5.34
CA CYS A 106 -4.15 8.72 5.03
C CYS A 106 -3.93 9.91 6.00
N PRO A 107 -2.68 10.42 6.09
CA PRO A 107 -2.33 11.50 7.03
C PRO A 107 -3.10 12.80 6.86
N ASP A 108 -3.72 13.03 5.70
CA ASP A 108 -4.54 14.20 5.39
C ASP A 108 -6.00 14.06 5.85
N GLY A 109 -6.36 12.93 6.49
CA GLY A 109 -7.74 12.63 6.89
C GLY A 109 -8.59 11.99 5.80
N SER A 110 -8.01 11.68 4.63
CA SER A 110 -8.69 10.89 3.61
C SER A 110 -8.88 9.44 4.09
N VAL A 111 -10.13 9.01 4.20
CA VAL A 111 -10.54 7.63 4.49
C VAL A 111 -11.19 7.03 3.26
N ARG A 112 -10.75 5.83 2.85
CA ARG A 112 -11.26 5.12 1.68
C ARG A 112 -11.70 3.72 2.08
N VAL A 113 -12.95 3.39 1.75
CA VAL A 113 -13.57 2.11 2.06
C VAL A 113 -13.87 1.38 0.75
N PHE A 114 -13.53 0.10 0.65
CA PHE A 114 -13.72 -0.65 -0.59
C PHE A 114 -15.12 -1.29 -0.57
N SER A 115 -15.84 -1.24 -1.70
CA SER A 115 -17.21 -1.74 -1.80
C SER A 115 -17.32 -3.22 -1.39
N SER A 116 -16.33 -4.04 -1.76
CA SER A 116 -16.33 -5.45 -1.37
C SER A 116 -16.26 -5.64 0.15
N LEU A 117 -15.52 -4.80 0.89
CA LEU A 117 -15.50 -4.83 2.36
C LEU A 117 -16.90 -4.52 2.91
N MET A 118 -17.56 -3.52 2.33
CA MET A 118 -18.92 -3.14 2.70
C MET A 118 -19.91 -4.28 2.44
N ASP A 119 -19.79 -5.03 1.34
CA ASP A 119 -20.68 -6.16 1.03
C ASP A 119 -20.64 -7.28 2.07
N MET A 120 -19.56 -7.33 2.86
CA MET A 120 -19.29 -8.44 3.77
C MET A 120 -19.45 -8.05 5.23
N MET A 121 -19.41 -6.77 5.56
CA MET A 121 -19.52 -6.27 6.91
C MET A 121 -20.89 -5.62 7.18
N THR A 122 -21.39 -5.77 8.39
CA THR A 122 -22.53 -5.00 8.89
C THR A 122 -22.17 -3.53 9.08
N ASP A 123 -23.15 -2.70 9.41
CA ASP A 123 -22.92 -1.29 9.72
C ASP A 123 -22.01 -1.10 10.96
N GLU A 124 -22.23 -1.88 12.01
CA GLU A 124 -21.43 -1.83 13.24
C GLU A 124 -20.00 -2.35 13.02
N GLU A 125 -19.85 -3.44 12.26
CA GLU A 125 -18.52 -3.97 11.90
C GLU A 125 -17.72 -2.97 11.07
N LEU A 126 -18.36 -2.34 10.08
CA LEU A 126 -17.70 -1.38 9.21
C LEU A 126 -17.34 -0.08 9.95
N LEU A 127 -18.21 0.37 10.85
CA LEU A 127 -17.92 1.50 11.72
C LEU A 127 -16.71 1.23 12.62
N GLY A 128 -16.54 -0.01 13.07
CA GLY A 128 -15.37 -0.44 13.83
C GLY A 128 -14.08 -0.30 13.03
N VAL A 129 -14.07 -0.78 11.78
CA VAL A 129 -12.92 -0.61 10.87
C VAL A 129 -12.60 0.88 10.68
N ILE A 130 -13.61 1.72 10.44
CA ILE A 130 -13.41 3.16 10.26
C ILE A 130 -12.83 3.82 11.52
N GLY A 131 -13.35 3.49 12.71
CA GLY A 131 -12.83 3.98 13.97
C GLY A 131 -11.37 3.60 14.19
N HIS A 132 -11.01 2.35 13.88
CA HIS A 132 -9.64 1.86 13.94
C HIS A 132 -8.69 2.62 12.99
N GLU A 133 -9.08 2.81 11.72
CA GLU A 133 -8.29 3.57 10.74
C GLU A 133 -8.08 5.03 11.18
N ILE A 134 -9.11 5.66 11.76
CA ILE A 134 -9.01 7.01 12.34
C ILE A 134 -8.03 7.03 13.52
N GLY A 135 -8.00 5.98 14.34
CA GLY A 135 -7.01 5.81 15.42
C GLY A 135 -5.57 5.84 14.91
N HIS A 136 -5.28 5.21 13.76
CA HIS A 136 -3.96 5.29 13.14
C HIS A 136 -3.61 6.70 12.64
N VAL A 137 -4.60 7.48 12.18
CA VAL A 137 -4.38 8.89 11.82
C VAL A 137 -4.03 9.71 13.05
N ALA A 138 -4.80 9.59 14.13
CA ALA A 138 -4.57 10.31 15.38
C ALA A 138 -3.18 10.04 15.97
N HIS A 139 -2.75 8.78 15.97
CA HIS A 139 -1.42 8.38 16.45
C HIS A 139 -0.27 8.67 15.46
N LYS A 140 -0.57 9.28 14.31
CA LYS A 140 0.38 9.60 13.23
C LYS A 140 1.05 8.35 12.65
N ASP A 141 0.42 7.18 12.79
CA ASP A 141 0.94 5.91 12.29
C ASP A 141 0.86 5.87 10.76
N SER A 142 -0.26 6.32 10.19
CA SER A 142 -0.39 6.49 8.73
C SER A 142 0.68 7.44 8.18
N LYS A 143 1.04 8.49 8.92
CA LYS A 143 2.11 9.45 8.52
C LYS A 143 3.48 8.79 8.52
N LYS A 144 3.81 8.05 9.59
CA LYS A 144 5.08 7.30 9.69
C LYS A 144 5.16 6.24 8.59
N ARG A 145 4.09 5.47 8.37
CA ARG A 145 3.99 4.44 7.34
C ARG A 145 4.19 5.03 5.95
N PHE A 146 3.49 6.11 5.63
CA PHE A 146 3.64 6.82 4.36
C PHE A 146 5.06 7.34 4.16
N ARG A 147 5.66 7.96 5.19
CA ARG A 147 7.05 8.45 5.12
C ARG A 147 8.02 7.31 4.84
N THR A 148 7.87 6.19 5.54
CA THR A 148 8.72 5.00 5.36
C THR A 148 8.55 4.41 3.96
N ALA A 149 7.32 4.26 3.48
CA ALA A 149 7.04 3.74 2.14
C ALA A 149 7.61 4.66 1.05
N LEU A 150 7.41 5.97 1.18
CA LEU A 150 7.96 6.98 0.28
C LEU A 150 9.49 6.98 0.29
N LEU A 151 10.13 6.93 1.45
CA LEU A 151 11.59 6.85 1.52
C LEU A 151 12.12 5.55 0.92
N THR A 152 11.37 4.46 1.05
CA THR A 152 11.74 3.16 0.48
C THR A 152 11.62 3.16 -1.05
N SER A 153 10.58 3.80 -1.62
CA SER A 153 10.45 3.96 -3.08
C SER A 153 11.42 5.00 -3.63
N ALA A 154 11.53 6.17 -3.00
CA ALA A 154 12.44 7.26 -3.37
C ALA A 154 13.92 6.86 -3.35
N LEU A 155 14.29 5.95 -2.44
CA LEU A 155 15.64 5.40 -2.37
C LEU A 155 15.97 4.50 -3.57
N LYS A 156 14.96 3.86 -4.19
CA LYS A 156 15.16 3.05 -5.40
C LYS A 156 15.36 3.93 -6.63
N ASP A 157 14.64 5.03 -6.73
CA ASP A 157 14.60 5.86 -7.96
C ASP A 157 15.52 7.08 -7.93
N GLY A 158 16.18 7.34 -6.79
CA GLY A 158 17.13 8.44 -6.70
C GLY A 158 16.49 9.82 -6.77
N LEU A 159 15.21 9.97 -6.37
CA LEU A 159 14.49 11.25 -6.36
C LEU A 159 15.41 12.37 -5.84
N ALA A 160 15.80 13.26 -6.74
CA ALA A 160 16.55 14.47 -6.47
C ALA A 160 15.53 15.61 -6.47
N ALA A 161 15.46 16.36 -5.37
CA ALA A 161 14.70 17.59 -5.34
C ALA A 161 15.29 18.53 -6.40
N SER A 162 14.49 18.88 -7.42
CA SER A 162 14.88 19.93 -8.37
C SER A 162 14.53 21.27 -7.74
N ASN A 163 15.52 22.14 -7.56
CA ASN A 163 15.36 23.51 -7.04
C ASN A 163 14.69 23.63 -5.65
N GLY A 164 14.94 22.69 -4.73
CA GLY A 164 14.48 22.77 -3.35
C GLY A 164 12.97 22.56 -3.15
N LYS A 165 12.22 22.23 -4.21
CA LYS A 165 10.84 21.73 -4.12
C LYS A 165 10.82 20.21 -4.28
N ALA A 166 10.00 19.53 -3.49
CA ALA A 166 9.68 18.13 -3.73
C ALA A 166 9.20 17.93 -5.17
N ALA A 167 9.87 17.04 -5.91
CA ALA A 167 9.45 16.69 -7.27
C ALA A 167 8.18 15.85 -7.20
N ALA A 168 7.20 16.12 -8.07
CA ALA A 168 5.98 15.33 -8.18
C ALA A 168 6.29 13.87 -8.51
N LEU A 169 5.53 12.94 -7.97
CA LEU A 169 5.69 11.51 -8.25
C LEU A 169 5.09 11.16 -9.62
N THR A 170 5.75 10.25 -10.33
CA THR A 170 5.20 9.65 -11.55
C THR A 170 4.10 8.64 -11.24
N ASP A 171 3.25 8.31 -12.21
CA ASP A 171 2.20 7.29 -12.05
C ASP A 171 2.76 5.93 -11.58
N SER A 172 3.94 5.53 -12.08
CA SER A 172 4.61 4.30 -11.65
C SER A 172 5.02 4.36 -10.17
N GLN A 173 5.58 5.49 -9.74
CA GLN A 173 5.99 5.69 -8.35
C GLN A 173 4.82 5.72 -7.39
N LEU A 174 3.69 6.29 -7.82
CA LEU A 174 2.45 6.32 -7.04
C LEU A 174 1.85 4.90 -6.93
N GLY A 175 1.93 4.11 -8.00
CA GLY A 175 1.56 2.69 -7.98
C GLY A 175 2.41 1.87 -7.01
N GLU A 176 3.75 1.97 -7.10
CA GLU A 176 4.67 1.28 -6.18
C GLU A 176 4.49 1.73 -4.72
N LEU A 177 4.24 3.01 -4.49
CA LEU A 177 3.92 3.54 -3.17
C LEU A 177 2.61 2.91 -2.63
N GLY A 178 1.59 2.79 -3.48
CA GLY A 178 0.34 2.12 -3.15
C GLY A 178 0.56 0.66 -2.75
N GLU A 179 1.31 -0.11 -3.55
CA GLU A 179 1.65 -1.51 -3.22
C GLU A 179 2.45 -1.61 -1.91
N SER A 180 3.39 -0.69 -1.67
CA SER A 180 4.17 -0.67 -0.43
C SER A 180 3.29 -0.35 0.79
N LEU A 181 2.32 0.57 0.65
CA LEU A 181 1.40 0.92 1.72
C LEU A 181 0.43 -0.22 2.04
N LEU A 182 -0.06 -0.92 1.01
CA LEU A 182 -0.96 -2.06 1.15
C LEU A 182 -0.30 -3.27 1.83
N ASN A 183 1.00 -3.46 1.64
CA ASN A 183 1.74 -4.59 2.23
C ASN A 183 2.40 -4.25 3.59
N ALA A 184 2.32 -3.00 4.03
CA ALA A 184 2.93 -2.57 5.28
C ALA A 184 2.03 -2.92 6.48
N THR A 185 2.64 -3.47 7.53
CA THR A 185 1.99 -3.82 8.79
C THR A 185 2.31 -2.82 9.87
N TYR A 186 1.42 -2.68 10.86
CA TYR A 186 1.71 -1.92 12.06
C TYR A 186 2.21 -2.85 13.18
N SER A 187 2.94 -2.26 14.14
CA SER A 187 3.33 -3.00 15.35
C SER A 187 2.12 -3.25 16.24
N GLN A 188 2.15 -4.31 17.05
CA GLN A 188 1.09 -4.62 18.03
C GLN A 188 0.77 -3.43 18.96
N LYS A 189 1.79 -2.61 19.28
CA LYS A 189 1.61 -1.39 20.07
C LYS A 189 0.76 -0.36 19.33
N GLN A 190 1.06 -0.13 18.04
CA GLN A 190 0.30 0.79 17.20
C GLN A 190 -1.14 0.32 17.02
N GLU A 191 -1.35 -0.97 16.76
CA GLU A 191 -2.69 -1.57 16.68
C GLU A 191 -3.47 -1.35 17.98
N SER A 192 -2.87 -1.65 19.14
CA SER A 192 -3.53 -1.46 20.44
C SER A 192 -3.85 0.01 20.74
N GLN A 193 -3.00 0.94 20.28
CA GLN A 193 -3.23 2.38 20.43
C GLN A 193 -4.33 2.87 19.50
N ALA A 194 -4.33 2.44 18.23
CA ALA A 194 -5.38 2.74 17.27
C ALA A 194 -6.74 2.20 17.71
N ASP A 195 -6.79 1.00 18.30
CA ASP A 195 -8.01 0.43 18.88
C ASP A 195 -8.55 1.27 20.03
N ALA A 196 -7.66 1.64 20.96
CA ALA A 196 -8.03 2.41 22.13
C ALA A 196 -8.55 3.80 21.75
N TYR A 197 -7.86 4.47 20.82
CA TYR A 197 -8.28 5.77 20.31
C TYR A 197 -9.57 5.65 19.50
N GLY A 198 -9.66 4.69 18.58
CA GLY A 198 -10.86 4.48 17.76
C GLY A 198 -12.09 4.21 18.61
N TYR A 199 -11.93 3.44 19.70
CA TYR A 199 -12.97 3.25 20.70
C TYR A 199 -13.44 4.58 21.31
N ASP A 200 -12.51 5.40 21.81
CA ASP A 200 -12.85 6.67 22.46
C ASP A 200 -13.45 7.67 21.46
N PHE A 201 -12.89 7.74 20.26
CA PHE A 201 -13.39 8.56 19.17
C PHE A 201 -14.83 8.22 18.79
N LEU A 202 -15.16 6.93 18.64
CA LEU A 202 -16.53 6.50 18.36
C LEU A 202 -17.47 6.88 19.51
N LYS A 203 -17.06 6.63 20.75
CA LYS A 203 -17.82 6.98 21.96
C LYS A 203 -18.11 8.48 22.04
N GLU A 204 -17.09 9.32 21.86
CA GLU A 204 -17.19 10.79 21.90
C GLU A 204 -18.08 11.35 20.80
N ASN A 205 -18.17 10.66 19.66
CA ASN A 205 -19.05 11.03 18.55
C ASN A 205 -20.43 10.35 18.60
N GLY A 206 -20.84 9.87 19.79
CA GLY A 206 -22.18 9.30 20.02
C GLY A 206 -22.43 7.97 19.31
N LYS A 207 -21.37 7.24 18.95
CA LYS A 207 -21.44 5.92 18.33
C LYS A 207 -21.20 4.82 19.37
N ASN A 208 -21.70 3.62 19.09
CA ASN A 208 -21.45 2.47 19.97
C ASN A 208 -20.04 1.90 19.73
N PRO A 209 -19.12 1.96 20.71
CA PRO A 209 -17.75 1.53 20.51
C PRO A 209 -17.58 -0.01 20.53
N TRP A 210 -18.66 -0.78 20.76
CA TRP A 210 -18.68 -2.22 20.45
C TRP A 210 -18.32 -2.52 19.00
N ALA A 211 -18.58 -1.57 18.10
CA ALA A 211 -18.22 -1.62 16.69
C ALA A 211 -16.78 -2.13 16.46
N ILE A 212 -15.81 -1.65 17.25
CA ILE A 212 -14.41 -2.09 17.15
C ILE A 212 -14.30 -3.60 17.39
N ALA A 213 -14.88 -4.12 18.48
CA ALA A 213 -14.85 -5.54 18.80
C ALA A 213 -15.56 -6.39 17.74
N LEU A 214 -16.73 -5.94 17.27
CA LEU A 214 -17.49 -6.63 16.22
C LEU A 214 -16.70 -6.73 14.91
N SER A 215 -15.98 -5.67 14.53
CA SER A 215 -15.12 -5.70 13.35
C SER A 215 -14.04 -6.79 13.41
N PHE A 216 -13.42 -6.97 14.59
CA PHE A 216 -12.40 -8.01 14.78
C PHE A 216 -13.00 -9.41 14.84
N GLU A 217 -14.18 -9.58 15.44
CA GLU A 217 -14.90 -10.86 15.44
C GLU A 217 -15.24 -11.27 14.01
N LYS A 218 -15.64 -10.31 13.18
CA LYS A 218 -15.91 -10.54 11.77
C LYS A 218 -14.65 -10.98 11.02
N LEU A 219 -13.53 -10.29 11.22
CA LEU A 219 -12.25 -10.68 10.61
C LEU A 219 -11.83 -12.08 11.04
N LYS A 220 -11.93 -12.39 12.34
CA LYS A 220 -11.62 -13.71 12.88
C LYS A 220 -12.50 -14.80 12.25
N LYS A 221 -13.80 -14.57 12.16
CA LYS A 221 -14.73 -15.51 11.52
C LYS A 221 -14.37 -15.76 10.06
N LEU A 222 -14.01 -14.70 9.32
CA LEU A 222 -13.59 -14.83 7.92
C LEU A 222 -12.26 -15.58 7.76
N GLU A 223 -11.35 -15.44 8.72
CA GLU A 223 -10.11 -16.21 8.79
C GLU A 223 -10.38 -17.71 9.00
N GLU A 224 -11.28 -18.04 9.93
CA GLU A 224 -11.72 -19.39 10.24
C GLU A 224 -12.48 -20.03 9.06
N ASP A 225 -13.46 -19.33 8.49
CA ASP A 225 -14.34 -19.82 7.42
C ASP A 225 -13.58 -20.11 6.10
N GLN A 226 -12.49 -19.38 5.83
CA GLN A 226 -11.76 -19.49 4.56
C GLN A 226 -10.56 -20.43 4.58
N GLY A 227 -10.22 -21.00 5.74
CA GLY A 227 -9.14 -21.99 5.90
C GLY A 227 -7.90 -21.63 5.09
N ILE A 228 -7.20 -20.55 5.45
CA ILE A 228 -5.98 -19.98 4.85
C ILE A 228 -5.61 -20.60 3.48
N LYS A 229 -6.41 -20.34 2.44
CA LYS A 229 -5.91 -20.47 1.08
C LYS A 229 -4.87 -19.35 0.88
N LYS A 230 -3.62 -19.71 0.61
CA LYS A 230 -2.43 -18.83 0.45
C LYS A 230 -2.55 -17.68 -0.59
N ASP A 231 -3.69 -17.57 -1.26
CA ASP A 231 -4.00 -16.56 -2.28
C ASP A 231 -5.38 -15.89 -2.04
N SER A 232 -5.95 -15.99 -0.82
CA SER A 232 -7.26 -15.39 -0.54
C SER A 232 -7.16 -13.86 -0.50
N LYS A 233 -8.25 -13.18 -0.91
CA LYS A 233 -8.40 -11.71 -0.85
C LYS A 233 -8.14 -11.11 0.54
N TRP A 234 -8.04 -11.95 1.56
CA TRP A 234 -8.03 -11.63 2.98
C TRP A 234 -6.69 -11.84 3.67
N GLN A 235 -5.78 -12.64 3.09
CA GLN A 235 -4.48 -12.90 3.71
C GLN A 235 -3.73 -11.60 4.04
N ARG A 236 -3.85 -10.59 3.18
CA ARG A 236 -3.23 -9.28 3.40
C ARG A 236 -3.83 -8.54 4.61
N MET A 237 -5.15 -8.57 4.76
CA MET A 237 -5.85 -7.92 5.88
C MET A 237 -5.57 -8.64 7.21
N PHE A 238 -5.49 -9.98 7.22
CA PHE A 238 -5.14 -10.72 8.44
C PHE A 238 -3.67 -10.53 8.83
N SER A 239 -2.77 -10.48 7.84
CA SER A 239 -1.35 -10.27 8.10
C SER A 239 -1.05 -8.85 8.61
N SER A 240 -1.84 -7.85 8.22
CA SER A 240 -1.68 -6.47 8.69
C SER A 240 -2.26 -6.23 10.08
N HIS A 241 -3.20 -7.06 10.55
CA HIS A 241 -3.90 -6.87 11.83
C HIS A 241 -3.86 -8.13 12.73
N PRO A 242 -2.74 -8.38 13.43
CA PRO A 242 -2.57 -9.57 14.26
C PRO A 242 -3.35 -9.50 15.60
N ASP A 243 -3.32 -10.61 16.33
CA ASP A 243 -3.80 -10.75 17.72
C ASP A 243 -5.30 -10.47 17.95
N LEU A 244 -6.14 -10.85 16.98
CA LEU A 244 -7.58 -10.59 17.02
C LEU A 244 -8.23 -11.04 18.34
N ASP A 245 -7.94 -12.23 18.86
CA ASP A 245 -8.50 -12.74 20.13
C ASP A 245 -8.31 -11.79 21.32
N LYS A 246 -7.08 -11.28 21.49
CA LYS A 246 -6.75 -10.36 22.57
C LYS A 246 -7.47 -9.03 22.37
N ARG A 247 -7.56 -8.56 21.13
CA ARG A 247 -8.23 -7.31 20.77
C ARG A 247 -9.75 -7.41 20.95
N ILE A 248 -10.39 -8.52 20.54
CA ILE A 248 -11.83 -8.79 20.82
C ILE A 248 -12.05 -8.61 22.31
N LYS A 249 -11.29 -9.34 23.13
CA LYS A 249 -11.48 -9.42 24.58
C LYS A 249 -11.26 -8.07 25.24
N THR A 250 -10.29 -7.30 24.77
CA THR A 250 -9.98 -5.99 25.33
C THR A 250 -11.11 -5.00 25.02
N MET A 251 -11.54 -4.92 23.76
CA MET A 251 -12.56 -3.94 23.33
C MET A 251 -13.96 -4.29 23.85
N SER A 252 -14.37 -5.56 23.80
CA SER A 252 -15.66 -6.01 24.33
C SER A 252 -15.79 -5.81 25.84
N LYS A 253 -14.74 -6.12 26.60
CA LYS A 253 -14.72 -5.86 28.05
C LYS A 253 -14.78 -4.38 28.37
N ARG A 254 -14.04 -3.55 27.63
CA ARG A 254 -14.08 -2.09 27.77
C ARG A 254 -15.48 -1.56 27.49
N ALA A 255 -16.09 -1.97 26.37
CA ALA A 255 -17.46 -1.60 26.00
C ALA A 255 -18.49 -1.96 27.09
N THR A 256 -18.44 -3.19 27.59
CA THR A 256 -19.32 -3.65 28.68
C THR A 256 -19.10 -2.84 29.95
N LYS A 257 -17.83 -2.60 30.33
CA LYS A 257 -17.49 -1.82 31.53
C LYS A 257 -17.98 -0.38 31.46
N ASP A 258 -17.92 0.22 30.28
CA ASP A 258 -18.37 1.58 30.02
C ASP A 258 -19.90 1.70 29.85
N GLY A 259 -20.65 0.59 30.01
CA GLY A 259 -22.10 0.57 29.99
C GLY A 259 -22.73 0.47 28.60
N PHE A 260 -21.93 0.17 27.57
CA PHE A 260 -22.47 -0.05 26.22
C PHE A 260 -22.98 -1.48 26.07
N GLU A 261 -24.21 -1.60 25.59
CA GLU A 261 -24.78 -2.88 25.17
C GLU A 261 -24.22 -3.29 23.82
N ARG A 262 -24.04 -4.61 23.63
CA ARG A 262 -23.63 -5.16 22.34
C ARG A 262 -24.79 -4.95 21.34
N PRO A 263 -24.59 -4.22 20.24
CA PRO A 263 -25.67 -3.92 19.32
C PRO A 263 -26.07 -5.16 18.53
N GLU A 264 -27.29 -5.15 17.98
CA GLU A 264 -27.70 -6.15 17.00
C GLU A 264 -26.81 -6.06 15.77
N ASN A 265 -26.08 -7.15 15.48
CA ASN A 265 -25.11 -7.17 14.40
C ASN A 265 -25.72 -7.83 13.15
N LYS A 266 -26.58 -7.09 12.43
CA LYS A 266 -27.29 -7.58 11.24
C LYS A 266 -26.72 -6.95 9.97
N MET A 267 -26.58 -7.75 8.91
CA MET A 267 -26.19 -7.24 7.60
C MET A 267 -27.29 -6.29 7.09
N PRO A 268 -26.91 -5.15 6.49
CA PRO A 268 -27.89 -4.32 5.79
C PRO A 268 -28.48 -5.08 4.60
N GLU A 269 -29.63 -4.61 4.12
CA GLU A 269 -30.23 -5.13 2.89
C GLU A 269 -29.20 -5.12 1.75
N LYS A 270 -29.16 -6.23 1.00
CA LYS A 270 -28.08 -6.52 0.06
C LYS A 270 -28.00 -5.40 -0.98
N ILE A 271 -26.87 -4.70 -0.99
CA ILE A 271 -26.59 -3.68 -1.99
C ILE A 271 -26.47 -4.40 -3.34
N GLN A 272 -27.36 -4.11 -4.28
CA GLN A 272 -27.28 -4.69 -5.62
C GLN A 272 -26.04 -4.14 -6.33
N PRO A 273 -25.08 -4.99 -6.74
CA PRO A 273 -23.86 -4.52 -7.39
C PRO A 273 -24.17 -3.94 -8.77
N GLU A 274 -23.63 -2.76 -9.11
CA GLU A 274 -23.41 -2.41 -10.52
C GLU A 274 -22.26 -3.29 -11.03
N GLU A 275 -22.31 -3.87 -12.23
CA GLU A 275 -21.23 -4.78 -12.66
C GLU A 275 -19.83 -4.12 -12.55
N PRO A 276 -18.84 -4.78 -11.91
CA PRO A 276 -17.48 -4.26 -11.83
C PRO A 276 -16.80 -4.30 -13.21
N VAL A 277 -16.39 -3.14 -13.71
CA VAL A 277 -15.56 -3.05 -14.93
C VAL A 277 -14.17 -3.60 -14.59
N THR A 278 -13.81 -4.71 -15.23
CA THR A 278 -12.49 -5.33 -15.09
C THR A 278 -11.46 -4.48 -15.81
N THR A 279 -10.64 -3.73 -15.07
CA THR A 279 -9.46 -3.06 -15.63
C THR A 279 -8.41 -4.13 -15.96
N LYS A 280 -8.29 -4.51 -17.24
CA LYS A 280 -7.19 -5.36 -17.71
C LYS A 280 -5.88 -4.61 -17.51
N GLN A 281 -5.06 -5.06 -16.55
CA GLN A 281 -3.64 -4.76 -16.57
C GLN A 281 -3.07 -5.27 -17.89
N ALA A 282 -2.59 -4.35 -18.73
CA ALA A 282 -1.90 -4.67 -19.97
C ALA A 282 -0.54 -5.30 -19.61
N THR A 283 -0.47 -6.63 -19.60
CA THR A 283 0.80 -7.34 -19.62
C THR A 283 1.37 -7.25 -21.03
N SER A 284 2.39 -6.41 -21.22
CA SER A 284 3.18 -6.39 -22.44
C SER A 284 4.00 -7.68 -22.54
N LYS A 285 3.44 -8.72 -23.15
CA LYS A 285 4.24 -9.88 -23.59
C LYS A 285 5.03 -9.48 -24.83
N GLN A 286 6.32 -9.25 -24.64
CA GLN A 286 7.30 -9.16 -25.71
C GLN A 286 7.40 -10.53 -26.38
N SER A 287 6.77 -10.68 -27.56
CA SER A 287 6.84 -11.90 -28.37
C SER A 287 8.09 -11.85 -29.25
N THR A 288 9.08 -12.69 -28.92
CA THR A 288 10.15 -13.04 -29.85
C THR A 288 9.62 -14.02 -30.89
N ALA A 289 9.38 -13.52 -32.12
CA ALA A 289 8.96 -14.33 -33.24
C ALA A 289 10.10 -15.26 -33.71
N ARG A 290 9.93 -16.57 -33.53
CA ARG A 290 10.76 -17.61 -34.16
C ARG A 290 10.06 -18.06 -35.44
N LYS A 291 10.59 -17.67 -36.61
CA LYS A 291 10.12 -18.12 -37.94
C LYS A 291 10.33 -19.63 -38.09
N SER A 292 9.26 -20.40 -38.27
CA SER A 292 9.32 -21.77 -38.81
C SER A 292 8.82 -21.79 -40.25
N THR A 293 9.67 -22.23 -41.16
CA THR A 293 9.40 -22.42 -42.59
C THR A 293 8.45 -23.60 -42.82
N GLY A 294 7.25 -23.34 -43.33
CA GLY A 294 6.26 -24.34 -43.71
C GLY A 294 6.55 -24.99 -45.07
N LYS A 295 6.53 -26.32 -45.10
CA LYS A 295 6.61 -27.19 -46.28
C LYS A 295 5.32 -27.08 -47.12
N LYS A 296 5.48 -26.93 -48.44
CA LYS A 296 4.44 -26.82 -49.48
C LYS A 296 3.85 -28.22 -49.81
N PRO A 297 2.52 -28.41 -49.97
CA PRO A 297 1.98 -29.61 -50.58
C PRO A 297 1.81 -29.45 -52.10
N ALA A 298 2.07 -30.53 -52.83
CA ALA A 298 1.98 -30.67 -54.28
C ALA A 298 0.52 -30.75 -54.77
N GLY A 299 0.29 -30.20 -55.97
CA GLY A 299 -1.04 -29.97 -56.53
C GLY A 299 -1.70 -31.14 -57.24
N LYS A 300 -2.96 -30.92 -57.61
CA LYS A 300 -3.71 -31.66 -58.63
C LYS A 300 -4.30 -30.66 -59.63
N ARG A 301 -3.96 -30.84 -60.92
CA ARG A 301 -4.54 -30.14 -62.09
C ARG A 301 -5.90 -30.75 -62.43
N PRO A 302 -6.87 -29.97 -62.93
CA PRO A 302 -7.91 -30.48 -63.82
C PRO A 302 -7.57 -30.19 -65.29
N ALA A 303 -8.02 -31.10 -66.15
CA ALA A 303 -7.83 -31.10 -67.58
C ALA A 303 -8.78 -30.13 -68.30
N ALA A 304 -8.26 -29.44 -69.33
CA ALA A 304 -9.02 -28.65 -70.28
C ALA A 304 -9.20 -29.45 -71.58
N LYS A 305 -10.44 -29.53 -72.08
CA LYS A 305 -10.75 -29.80 -73.50
C LYS A 305 -12.05 -29.08 -73.86
N GLY A 306 -11.95 -28.09 -74.73
CA GLY A 306 -13.06 -27.32 -75.27
C GLY A 306 -12.62 -26.49 -76.48
N ARG A 307 -12.66 -27.14 -77.65
CA ARG A 307 -12.38 -26.67 -79.01
C ARG A 307 -13.16 -25.40 -79.37
N ARG A 308 -12.54 -24.47 -80.14
CA ARG A 308 -13.08 -23.94 -81.42
C ARG A 308 -12.11 -22.99 -82.12
N ARG A 309 -11.87 -23.34 -83.41
CA ARG A 309 -11.29 -22.61 -84.54
C ARG A 309 -9.80 -22.32 -84.52
#